data_AF-A0A0D2CET3-F1
#
_entry.id   AF-A0A0D2CET3-F1
#
_cell.length_a   1.000
_cell.length_b   1.000
_cell.length_c   1.000
_cell.angle_alpha   90.00
_cell.angle_beta   90.00
_cell.angle_gamma   90.00
#
_symmetry.space_group_name_H-M   'P 1'
#
loop_
_entity.id
_entity.type
_entity.pdbx_description
1 polymer ?
#
loop_
_entity_poly.entity_id
_entity_poly.type
_entity_poly.pdbx_seq_one_letter_code
_entity_poly.pdbx_strand_id
1 'polypeptide(L)'
;MNEDMFERMKIAVQTDQLLDVVDLLREGAKPTMTDFVQAIKNKSFPILELFLNDGFDINQQIKDDYPPPLSYALCDMETTKWMIDHGALPNARCKFDMTPLSIAAAFATQEVIQYLFDAGASVKFGQPLHYAVQRRRSKEILELIIQKGASVNAVMFQDDPVSFLHFECLGLGTPLHEAARSKNKDLIKFLLEKGADPTIKDTRGRLPEVSM
;
A
#
# COMPACT_ATOMS: atom_id res chain seq x y z
N MET A 1 32.72 0.27 -15.73
CA MET A 1 32.53 -1.12 -15.28
C MET A 1 31.26 -1.26 -14.44
N ASN A 2 31.07 -0.45 -13.38
CA ASN A 2 29.84 -0.51 -12.56
C ASN A 2 28.55 -0.05 -13.26
N GLU A 3 28.59 0.98 -14.11
CA GLU A 3 27.39 1.43 -14.86
C GLU A 3 26.90 0.39 -15.89
N ASP A 4 27.82 -0.37 -16.48
CA ASP A 4 27.51 -1.42 -17.46
C ASP A 4 26.79 -2.60 -16.80
N MET A 5 27.26 -3.04 -15.63
CA MET A 5 26.59 -4.13 -14.87
C MET A 5 25.20 -3.75 -14.40
N PHE A 6 24.98 -2.49 -14.00
CA PHE A 6 23.66 -2.02 -13.59
C PHE A 6 22.65 -2.10 -14.74
N GLU A 7 22.99 -1.59 -15.92
CA GLU A 7 22.07 -1.61 -17.06
C GLU A 7 21.86 -3.04 -17.58
N ARG A 8 22.91 -3.89 -17.58
CA ARG A 8 22.78 -5.32 -17.89
C ARG A 8 21.84 -6.05 -16.93
N MET A 9 21.95 -5.80 -15.62
CA MET A 9 21.04 -6.39 -14.61
C MET A 9 19.60 -5.96 -14.83
N LYS A 10 19.39 -4.66 -15.03
CA LYS A 10 18.07 -4.10 -15.30
C LYS A 10 17.44 -4.73 -16.55
N ILE A 11 18.20 -4.86 -17.64
CA ILE A 11 17.71 -5.50 -18.88
C ILE A 11 17.37 -6.97 -18.61
N ALA A 12 18.29 -7.73 -18.00
CA ALA A 12 18.10 -9.15 -17.72
C ALA A 12 16.84 -9.42 -16.89
N VAL A 13 16.59 -8.59 -15.87
CA VAL A 13 15.37 -8.70 -15.04
C VAL A 13 14.13 -8.27 -15.81
N GLN A 14 14.20 -7.17 -16.57
CA GLN A 14 13.08 -6.70 -17.40
C GLN A 14 12.65 -7.74 -18.43
N THR A 15 13.59 -8.46 -19.03
CA THR A 15 13.35 -9.51 -20.03
C THR A 15 13.24 -10.91 -19.43
N ASP A 16 13.20 -11.02 -18.10
CA ASP A 16 13.06 -12.26 -17.33
C ASP A 16 14.09 -13.35 -17.68
N GLN A 17 15.33 -12.94 -17.97
CA GLN A 17 16.45 -13.83 -18.32
C GLN A 17 17.18 -14.30 -17.06
N LEU A 18 16.69 -15.38 -16.45
CA LEU A 18 17.24 -15.94 -15.21
C LEU A 18 18.75 -16.21 -15.26
N LEU A 19 19.25 -16.77 -16.37
CA LEU A 19 20.67 -17.11 -16.50
C LEU A 19 21.56 -15.87 -16.52
N ASP A 20 21.15 -14.81 -17.22
CA ASP A 20 21.88 -13.55 -17.25
C ASP A 20 21.94 -12.92 -15.85
N VAL A 21 20.84 -13.00 -15.09
CA VAL A 21 20.81 -12.55 -13.69
C VAL A 21 21.81 -13.35 -12.83
N VAL A 22 21.84 -14.68 -12.96
CA VAL A 22 22.78 -15.55 -12.23
C VAL A 22 24.23 -15.17 -12.53
N ASP A 23 24.57 -14.96 -13.80
CA ASP A 23 25.94 -14.64 -14.21
C ASP A 23 26.34 -13.25 -13.72
N LEU A 24 25.43 -12.26 -13.78
CA LEU A 24 25.67 -10.92 -13.24
C LEU A 24 25.89 -10.91 -11.72
N LEU A 25 25.12 -11.70 -10.96
CA LEU A 25 25.34 -11.82 -9.51
C LEU A 25 26.71 -12.44 -9.20
N ARG A 26 27.16 -13.43 -9.99
CA ARG A 26 28.51 -14.02 -9.86
C ARG A 26 29.63 -13.04 -10.22
N GLU A 27 29.39 -12.14 -11.18
CA GLU A 27 30.29 -11.03 -11.51
C GLU A 27 30.34 -9.96 -10.39
N GLY A 28 29.50 -10.06 -9.37
CA GLY A 28 29.45 -9.14 -8.23
C GLY A 28 28.48 -7.97 -8.42
N ALA A 29 27.58 -8.03 -9.41
CA ALA A 29 26.49 -7.08 -9.53
C ALA A 29 25.56 -7.21 -8.31
N LYS A 30 25.00 -6.09 -7.86
CA LYS A 30 24.03 -6.05 -6.75
C LYS A 30 22.67 -5.61 -7.28
N PRO A 31 21.60 -6.37 -7.04
CA PRO A 31 20.28 -6.00 -7.50
C PRO A 31 19.80 -4.76 -6.75
N THR A 32 19.09 -3.89 -7.45
CA THR A 32 18.49 -2.70 -6.87
C THR A 32 17.03 -2.96 -6.51
N MET A 33 16.45 -2.05 -5.74
CA MET A 33 15.01 -2.07 -5.47
C MET A 33 14.16 -2.01 -6.74
N THR A 34 14.64 -1.35 -7.79
CA THR A 34 13.92 -1.32 -9.07
C THR A 34 13.91 -2.69 -9.72
N ASP A 35 15.02 -3.44 -9.64
CA ASP A 35 15.11 -4.81 -10.17
C ASP A 35 14.19 -5.75 -9.38
N PHE A 36 14.20 -5.68 -8.06
CA PHE A 36 13.31 -6.49 -7.22
C PHE A 36 11.83 -6.23 -7.53
N VAL A 37 11.43 -4.95 -7.62
CA VAL A 37 10.06 -4.57 -8.01
C VAL A 37 9.71 -5.04 -9.43
N GLN A 38 10.65 -5.00 -10.36
CA GLN A 38 10.43 -5.50 -11.72
C GLN A 38 10.22 -7.03 -11.73
N ALA A 39 10.99 -7.78 -10.93
CA ALA A 39 10.80 -9.22 -10.77
C ALA A 39 9.43 -9.57 -10.17
N ILE A 40 8.92 -8.78 -9.21
CA ILE A 40 7.53 -8.90 -8.70
C ILE A 40 6.52 -8.71 -9.82
N LYS A 41 6.67 -7.65 -10.63
CA LYS A 41 5.75 -7.37 -11.75
C LYS A 41 5.77 -8.46 -12.82
N ASN A 42 6.93 -9.05 -13.06
CA ASN A 42 7.10 -10.18 -13.97
C ASN A 42 6.60 -11.50 -13.37
N LYS A 43 6.27 -11.54 -12.07
CA LYS A 43 5.95 -12.75 -11.29
C LYS A 43 7.06 -13.81 -11.39
N SER A 44 8.30 -13.35 -11.45
CA SER A 44 9.47 -14.21 -11.61
C SER A 44 9.95 -14.70 -10.24
N PHE A 45 9.27 -15.71 -9.70
CA PHE A 45 9.68 -16.34 -8.44
C PHE A 45 11.14 -16.80 -8.42
N PRO A 46 11.70 -17.39 -9.50
CA PRO A 46 13.11 -17.77 -9.50
C PRO A 46 14.08 -16.59 -9.33
N ILE A 47 13.82 -15.45 -9.97
CA ILE A 47 14.65 -14.25 -9.80
C ILE A 47 14.48 -13.67 -8.39
N LEU A 48 13.25 -13.65 -7.87
CA LEU A 48 12.99 -13.18 -6.50
C LEU A 48 13.73 -14.05 -5.47
N GLU A 49 13.65 -15.37 -5.59
CA GLU A 49 14.41 -16.32 -4.76
C GLU A 49 15.92 -16.05 -4.82
N LEU A 50 16.47 -15.83 -6.02
CA LEU A 50 17.88 -15.51 -6.17
C LEU A 50 18.27 -14.23 -5.44
N PHE A 51 17.46 -13.18 -5.56
CA PHE A 51 17.72 -11.91 -4.87
C PHE A 51 17.66 -12.07 -3.35
N LEU A 52 16.68 -12.79 -2.82
CA LEU A 52 16.59 -13.06 -1.38
C LEU A 52 17.78 -13.88 -0.88
N ASN A 53 18.21 -14.89 -1.65
CA ASN A 53 19.39 -15.71 -1.31
C ASN A 53 20.71 -14.93 -1.38
N ASP A 54 20.81 -13.88 -2.20
CA ASP A 54 21.96 -12.94 -2.21
C ASP A 54 21.86 -11.87 -1.09
N GLY A 55 20.85 -11.95 -0.22
CA GLY A 55 20.68 -11.09 0.94
C GLY A 55 19.87 -9.82 0.68
N PHE A 56 19.09 -9.76 -0.39
CA PHE A 56 18.19 -8.63 -0.64
C PHE A 56 17.11 -8.54 0.46
N ASP A 57 16.94 -7.37 1.05
CA ASP A 57 15.92 -7.14 2.08
C ASP A 57 14.53 -6.92 1.46
N ILE A 58 13.66 -7.91 1.58
CA ILE A 58 12.27 -7.88 1.08
C ILE A 58 11.42 -6.76 1.68
N ASN A 59 11.83 -6.19 2.82
CA ASN A 59 11.14 -5.12 3.53
C ASN A 59 11.79 -3.74 3.36
N GLN A 60 12.85 -3.64 2.55
CA GLN A 60 13.54 -2.38 2.34
C GLN A 60 12.59 -1.30 1.78
N GLN A 61 12.69 -0.10 2.35
CA GLN A 61 11.89 1.05 1.92
C GLN A 61 12.21 1.44 0.47
N ILE A 62 11.16 1.71 -0.32
CA ILE A 62 11.27 2.07 -1.74
C ILE A 62 11.30 3.60 -1.90
N LYS A 63 10.33 4.27 -1.28
CA LYS A 63 10.14 5.73 -1.32
C LYS A 63 9.56 6.22 0.00
N ASP A 64 9.61 7.53 0.22
CA ASP A 64 8.96 8.17 1.36
C ASP A 64 7.43 7.99 1.35
N ASP A 65 6.83 7.96 0.16
CA ASP A 65 5.39 7.97 -0.10
C ASP A 65 4.83 6.65 -0.63
N TYR A 66 5.61 5.57 -0.60
CA TYR A 66 5.17 4.27 -1.09
C TYR A 66 5.67 3.14 -0.18
N PRO A 67 4.80 2.24 0.31
CA PRO A 67 5.21 1.19 1.24
C PRO A 67 6.15 0.17 0.59
N PRO A 68 6.78 -0.70 1.40
CA PRO A 68 7.74 -1.71 0.93
C PRO A 68 7.20 -2.68 -0.15
N PRO A 69 8.08 -3.50 -0.75
CA PRO A 69 7.84 -4.27 -1.98
C PRO A 69 6.54 -5.06 -2.06
N LEU A 70 6.02 -5.56 -0.93
CA LEU A 70 4.71 -6.24 -0.87
C LEU A 70 3.59 -5.46 -1.57
N SER A 71 3.64 -4.13 -1.55
CA SER A 71 2.66 -3.25 -2.21
C SER A 71 2.53 -3.47 -3.71
N TYR A 72 3.57 -3.98 -4.38
CA TYR A 72 3.57 -4.27 -5.82
C TYR A 72 2.94 -5.63 -6.18
N ALA A 73 2.80 -6.54 -5.20
CA ALA A 73 2.24 -7.87 -5.43
C ALA A 73 0.71 -7.94 -5.27
N LEU A 74 0.07 -6.91 -4.70
CA LEU A 74 -1.31 -6.96 -4.20
C LEU A 74 -2.39 -7.09 -5.29
N CYS A 75 -2.02 -7.02 -6.57
CA CYS A 75 -2.92 -7.32 -7.68
C CYS A 75 -2.99 -8.81 -8.01
N ASP A 76 -2.15 -9.64 -7.38
CA ASP A 76 -2.02 -11.07 -7.66
C ASP A 76 -1.89 -11.86 -6.35
N MET A 77 -2.83 -12.77 -6.12
CA MET A 77 -2.90 -13.54 -4.87
C MET A 77 -1.69 -14.47 -4.69
N GLU A 78 -1.21 -15.10 -5.77
CA GLU A 78 -0.06 -16.01 -5.72
C GLU A 78 1.21 -15.27 -5.33
N THR A 79 1.48 -14.15 -5.99
CA THR A 79 2.62 -13.28 -5.69
C THR A 79 2.52 -12.70 -4.28
N THR A 80 1.33 -12.29 -3.85
CA THR A 80 1.11 -11.78 -2.48
C THR A 80 1.43 -12.85 -1.44
N LYS A 81 0.93 -14.08 -1.63
CA LYS A 81 1.23 -15.22 -0.75
C LYS A 81 2.72 -15.50 -0.70
N TRP A 82 3.35 -15.64 -1.86
CA TRP A 82 4.78 -15.90 -1.95
C TRP A 82 5.57 -14.83 -1.17
N MET A 83 5.27 -13.54 -1.35
CA MET A 83 6.00 -12.50 -0.62
C MET A 83 5.83 -12.61 0.91
N ILE A 84 4.61 -12.87 1.40
CA ILE A 84 4.36 -13.03 2.84
C ILE A 84 5.07 -14.27 3.39
N ASP A 85 5.02 -15.39 2.66
CA ASP A 85 5.69 -16.64 3.04
C ASP A 85 7.23 -16.47 3.10
N HIS A 86 7.78 -15.50 2.37
CA HIS A 86 9.20 -15.12 2.37
C HIS A 86 9.52 -13.93 3.29
N GLY A 87 8.65 -13.62 4.24
CA GLY A 87 8.92 -12.66 5.31
C GLY A 87 8.61 -11.20 4.98
N ALA A 88 7.88 -10.92 3.89
CA ALA A 88 7.33 -9.59 3.67
C ALA A 88 6.33 -9.22 4.77
N LEU A 89 6.54 -8.06 5.39
CA LEU A 89 5.78 -7.63 6.55
C LEU A 89 4.52 -6.87 6.10
N PRO A 90 3.30 -7.37 6.40
CA PRO A 90 2.05 -6.73 5.96
C PRO A 90 1.80 -5.36 6.61
N ASN A 91 2.48 -5.07 7.73
CA ASN A 91 2.41 -3.79 8.45
C ASN A 91 3.62 -2.89 8.19
N ALA A 92 4.50 -3.21 7.24
CA ALA A 92 5.64 -2.35 6.94
C ALA A 92 5.18 -0.97 6.43
N ARG A 93 5.69 0.09 7.04
CA ARG A 93 5.27 1.47 6.76
C ARG A 93 6.30 2.17 5.89
N CYS A 94 5.85 3.01 4.94
CA CYS A 94 6.71 4.07 4.43
C CYS A 94 6.76 5.25 5.42
N LYS A 95 7.51 6.30 5.08
CA LYS A 95 7.64 7.51 5.90
C LYS A 95 6.30 8.21 6.16
N PHE A 96 5.37 8.15 5.19
CA PHE A 96 4.06 8.83 5.30
C PHE A 96 2.91 7.94 5.79
N ASP A 97 3.16 7.10 6.80
CA ASP A 97 2.16 6.21 7.41
C ASP A 97 1.32 5.40 6.40
N MET A 98 1.89 4.97 5.28
CA MET A 98 1.21 4.05 4.37
C MET A 98 1.76 2.63 4.55
N THR A 99 0.87 1.65 4.49
CA THR A 99 1.18 0.21 4.57
C THR A 99 0.75 -0.50 3.29
N PRO A 100 1.18 -1.76 3.06
CA PRO A 100 0.60 -2.61 2.02
C PRO A 100 -0.94 -2.62 2.06
N LEU A 101 -1.55 -2.63 3.26
CA LEU A 101 -3.00 -2.58 3.39
C LEU A 101 -3.62 -1.26 2.87
N SER A 102 -2.93 -0.12 2.96
CA SER A 102 -3.36 1.15 2.32
C SER A 102 -3.54 0.98 0.81
N ILE A 103 -2.56 0.34 0.17
CA ILE A 103 -2.55 0.10 -1.27
C ILE A 103 -3.59 -0.96 -1.66
N ALA A 104 -3.70 -2.04 -0.88
CA ALA A 104 -4.73 -3.06 -1.10
C ALA A 104 -6.13 -2.46 -1.00
N ALA A 105 -6.40 -1.67 0.05
CA ALA A 105 -7.68 -1.01 0.25
C ALA A 105 -8.04 -0.10 -0.94
N ALA A 106 -7.06 0.52 -1.60
CA ALA A 106 -7.28 1.36 -2.77
C ALA A 106 -7.56 0.57 -4.06
N PHE A 107 -6.94 -0.60 -4.25
CA PHE A 107 -6.86 -1.22 -5.58
C PHE A 107 -7.11 -2.73 -5.62
N ALA A 108 -6.70 -3.47 -4.59
CA ALA A 108 -6.73 -4.94 -4.59
C ALA A 108 -8.15 -5.50 -4.45
N THR A 109 -8.30 -6.78 -4.79
CA THR A 109 -9.57 -7.49 -4.63
C THR A 109 -9.88 -7.72 -3.14
N GLN A 110 -11.14 -8.01 -2.83
CA GLN A 110 -11.55 -8.30 -1.46
C GLN A 110 -10.81 -9.53 -0.90
N GLU A 111 -10.52 -10.53 -1.74
CA GLU A 111 -9.80 -11.74 -1.36
C GLU A 111 -8.37 -11.42 -0.90
N VAL A 112 -7.65 -10.56 -1.63
CA VAL A 112 -6.29 -10.13 -1.24
C VAL A 112 -6.32 -9.33 0.05
N ILE A 113 -7.29 -8.44 0.22
CA ILE A 113 -7.47 -7.67 1.46
C ILE A 113 -7.73 -8.62 2.65
N GLN A 114 -8.60 -9.61 2.46
CA GLN A 114 -8.88 -10.62 3.49
C GLN A 114 -7.62 -11.41 3.85
N TYR A 115 -6.87 -11.86 2.85
CA TYR A 115 -5.62 -12.58 3.08
C TYR A 115 -4.59 -11.74 3.84
N LEU A 116 -4.45 -10.44 3.54
CA LEU A 116 -3.59 -9.55 4.31
C LEU A 116 -4.01 -9.47 5.78
N PHE A 117 -5.33 -9.41 6.07
CA PHE A 117 -5.80 -9.47 7.45
C PHE A 117 -5.49 -10.80 8.13
N ASP A 118 -5.61 -11.92 7.40
CA ASP A 118 -5.28 -13.25 7.91
C ASP A 118 -3.77 -13.37 8.19
N ALA A 119 -2.95 -12.67 7.40
CA ALA A 119 -1.50 -12.52 7.60
C ALA A 119 -1.13 -11.48 8.69
N GLY A 120 -2.11 -10.90 9.39
CA GLY A 120 -1.87 -9.98 10.51
C GLY A 120 -1.75 -8.50 10.15
N ALA A 121 -2.15 -8.08 8.94
CA ALA A 121 -2.29 -6.66 8.62
C ALA A 121 -3.25 -5.97 9.59
N SER A 122 -2.90 -4.76 10.03
CA SER A 122 -3.67 -3.98 10.99
C SER A 122 -4.19 -2.69 10.35
N VAL A 123 -5.42 -2.32 10.71
CA VAL A 123 -6.02 -1.03 10.35
C VAL A 123 -5.53 0.13 11.22
N LYS A 124 -4.74 -0.14 12.27
CA LYS A 124 -4.22 0.88 13.20
C LYS A 124 -3.26 1.86 12.52
N PHE A 125 -2.60 1.42 11.46
CA PHE A 125 -1.67 2.22 10.65
C PHE A 125 -2.09 2.13 9.18
N GLY A 126 -1.62 3.04 8.33
CA GLY A 126 -1.94 2.96 6.90
C GLY A 126 -3.26 3.62 6.49
N GLN A 127 -4.14 3.96 7.43
CA GLN A 127 -5.42 4.63 7.16
C GLN A 127 -6.26 3.95 6.04
N PRO A 128 -6.42 2.61 6.01
CA PRO A 128 -6.96 1.90 4.85
C PRO A 128 -8.39 2.33 4.48
N LEU A 129 -9.21 2.75 5.46
CA LEU A 129 -10.56 3.26 5.19
C LEU A 129 -10.53 4.56 4.37
N HIS A 130 -9.62 5.49 4.67
CA HIS A 130 -9.45 6.72 3.89
C HIS A 130 -9.12 6.40 2.43
N TYR A 131 -8.16 5.50 2.18
CA TYR A 131 -7.78 5.09 0.83
C TYR A 131 -8.92 4.37 0.09
N ALA A 132 -9.68 3.50 0.77
CA ALA A 132 -10.84 2.84 0.18
C ALA A 132 -11.96 3.84 -0.18
N VAL A 133 -12.23 4.82 0.67
CA VAL A 133 -13.22 5.87 0.41
C VAL A 133 -12.77 6.78 -0.75
N GLN A 134 -11.52 7.23 -0.73
CA GLN A 134 -10.93 8.07 -1.78
C GLN A 134 -11.01 7.37 -3.15
N ARG A 135 -10.81 6.06 -3.19
CA ARG A 135 -10.89 5.23 -4.41
C ARG A 135 -12.29 4.70 -4.71
N ARG A 136 -13.32 5.12 -3.96
CA ARG A 136 -14.72 4.76 -4.17
C ARG A 136 -14.91 3.25 -4.25
N ARG A 137 -14.27 2.51 -3.35
CA ARG A 137 -14.40 1.04 -3.31
C ARG A 137 -15.82 0.62 -2.97
N SER A 138 -16.11 -0.65 -3.25
CA SER A 138 -17.41 -1.24 -2.97
C SER A 138 -17.72 -1.23 -1.47
N LYS A 139 -19.01 -1.32 -1.13
CA LYS A 139 -19.47 -1.33 0.26
C LYS A 139 -18.89 -2.51 1.04
N GLU A 140 -18.72 -3.66 0.39
CA GLU A 140 -18.19 -4.88 0.98
C GLU A 140 -16.75 -4.68 1.48
N ILE A 141 -15.90 -4.00 0.70
CA ILE A 141 -14.53 -3.66 1.11
C ILE A 141 -14.53 -2.67 2.27
N LEU A 142 -15.38 -1.64 2.21
CA LEU A 142 -15.50 -0.65 3.30
C LEU A 142 -15.99 -1.31 4.59
N GLU A 143 -17.00 -2.17 4.52
CA GLU A 143 -17.52 -2.92 5.65
C GLU A 143 -16.47 -3.85 6.24
N LEU A 144 -15.73 -4.58 5.42
CA LEU A 144 -14.64 -5.44 5.86
C LEU A 144 -13.60 -4.65 6.67
N ILE A 145 -13.16 -3.50 6.15
CA ILE A 145 -12.16 -2.65 6.83
C ILE A 145 -12.71 -2.09 8.16
N ILE A 146 -13.96 -1.64 8.18
CA ILE A 146 -14.63 -1.15 9.40
C ILE A 146 -14.78 -2.28 10.44
N GLN A 147 -15.19 -3.48 10.02
CA GLN A 147 -15.31 -4.66 10.89
C GLN A 147 -13.98 -5.09 11.49
N LYS A 148 -12.86 -4.84 10.79
CA LYS A 148 -11.50 -5.06 11.29
C LYS A 148 -11.02 -3.94 12.22
N GLY A 149 -11.87 -2.97 12.55
CA GLY A 149 -11.65 -1.97 13.59
C GLY A 149 -11.21 -0.59 13.09
N ALA A 150 -11.30 -0.31 11.79
CA ALA A 150 -10.96 1.02 11.28
C ALA A 150 -11.98 2.04 11.78
N SER A 151 -11.49 3.16 12.34
CA SER A 151 -12.36 4.23 12.81
C SER A 151 -12.99 4.98 11.63
N VAL A 152 -14.32 5.07 11.62
CA VAL A 152 -15.07 5.89 10.65
C VAL A 152 -14.91 7.40 10.87
N ASN A 153 -14.33 7.79 12.02
CA ASN A 153 -14.20 9.17 12.48
C ASN A 153 -12.75 9.63 12.66
N ALA A 154 -11.76 8.80 12.33
CA ALA A 154 -10.36 9.22 12.38
C ALA A 154 -10.11 10.33 11.34
N VAL A 155 -9.37 11.36 11.74
CA VAL A 155 -8.81 12.34 10.79
C VAL A 155 -7.55 11.74 10.19
N MET A 156 -7.40 11.84 8.86
CA MET A 156 -6.28 11.25 8.14
C MET A 156 -4.94 11.72 8.74
N PHE A 157 -4.05 10.76 9.05
CA PHE A 157 -2.74 10.98 9.66
C PHE A 157 -2.72 11.59 11.08
N GLN A 158 -3.86 11.73 11.77
CA GLN A 158 -3.91 12.35 13.11
C GLN A 158 -2.93 11.73 14.13
N ASP A 159 -2.66 10.43 13.99
CA ASP A 159 -1.81 9.65 14.89
C ASP A 159 -0.36 9.50 14.38
N ASP A 160 -0.02 10.14 13.25
CA ASP A 160 1.33 10.17 12.68
C ASP A 160 1.80 11.62 12.44
N PRO A 161 2.60 12.20 13.36
CA PRO A 161 2.97 13.62 13.28
C PRO A 161 3.72 14.02 12.01
N VAL A 162 4.54 13.13 11.45
CA VAL A 162 5.32 13.42 10.24
C VAL A 162 4.38 13.60 9.04
N SER A 163 3.46 12.66 8.85
CA SER A 163 2.47 12.71 7.79
C SER A 163 1.46 13.84 8.01
N PHE A 164 1.01 14.02 9.27
CA PHE A 164 0.08 15.08 9.63
C PHE A 164 0.62 16.45 9.23
N LEU A 165 1.81 16.83 9.72
CA LEU A 165 2.40 18.14 9.44
C LEU A 165 2.70 18.32 7.94
N HIS A 166 3.11 17.26 7.25
CA HIS A 166 3.40 17.33 5.82
C HIS A 166 2.13 17.63 4.99
N PHE A 167 0.99 17.02 5.35
CA PHE A 167 -0.24 17.12 4.57
C PHE A 167 -1.34 18.00 5.20
N GLU A 168 -1.13 18.58 6.39
CA GLU A 168 -2.11 19.38 7.13
C GLU A 168 -2.73 20.48 6.25
N CYS A 169 -1.88 21.13 5.45
CA CYS A 169 -2.29 22.22 4.58
C CYS A 169 -3.34 21.80 3.55
N LEU A 170 -3.50 20.50 3.24
CA LEU A 170 -4.48 19.97 2.30
C LEU A 170 -5.91 19.89 2.86
N GLY A 171 -6.08 20.09 4.18
CA GLY A 171 -7.37 19.88 4.85
C GLY A 171 -7.59 18.40 5.16
N LEU A 172 -6.72 17.81 5.96
CA LEU A 172 -6.88 16.44 6.43
C LEU A 172 -8.18 16.35 7.22
N GLY A 173 -9.03 15.38 6.87
CA GLY A 173 -10.36 15.22 7.47
C GLY A 173 -10.68 13.76 7.68
N THR A 174 -11.93 13.48 8.04
CA THR A 174 -12.46 12.13 8.21
C THR A 174 -12.77 11.46 6.86
N PRO A 175 -13.01 10.14 6.82
CA PRO A 175 -13.53 9.47 5.62
C PRO A 175 -14.78 10.15 5.04
N LEU A 176 -15.63 10.73 5.90
CA LEU A 176 -16.80 11.49 5.47
C LEU A 176 -16.44 12.75 4.66
N HIS A 177 -15.30 13.41 4.94
CA HIS A 177 -14.81 14.53 4.13
C HIS A 177 -14.37 14.09 2.74
N GLU A 178 -13.70 12.94 2.61
CA GLU A 178 -13.33 12.40 1.31
C GLU A 178 -14.56 12.03 0.48
N ALA A 179 -15.55 11.39 1.11
CA ALA A 179 -16.83 11.08 0.48
C ALA A 179 -17.53 12.37 -0.01
N ALA A 180 -17.59 13.40 0.85
CA ALA A 180 -18.16 14.72 0.51
C ALA A 180 -17.44 15.39 -0.67
N ARG A 181 -16.09 15.45 -0.65
CA ARG A 181 -15.29 16.02 -1.75
C ARG A 181 -15.50 15.28 -3.07
N SER A 182 -15.72 13.97 -3.00
CA SER A 182 -16.01 13.14 -4.17
C SER A 182 -17.45 13.31 -4.70
N LYS A 183 -18.31 14.01 -3.95
CA LYS A 183 -19.76 14.20 -4.18
C LYS A 183 -20.52 12.88 -4.32
N ASN A 184 -20.04 11.83 -3.65
CA ASN A 184 -20.64 10.51 -3.70
C ASN A 184 -21.71 10.35 -2.61
N LYS A 185 -22.96 10.64 -2.97
CA LYS A 185 -24.11 10.59 -2.03
C LYS A 185 -24.31 9.23 -1.40
N ASP A 186 -24.13 8.14 -2.16
CA ASP A 186 -24.29 6.79 -1.64
C ASP A 186 -23.22 6.46 -0.59
N LEU A 187 -21.99 6.94 -0.81
CA LEU A 187 -20.90 6.75 0.13
C LEU A 187 -21.04 7.63 1.38
N ILE A 188 -21.51 8.87 1.23
CA ILE A 188 -21.87 9.75 2.35
C ILE A 188 -22.94 9.07 3.21
N LYS A 189 -24.04 8.62 2.59
CA LYS A 189 -25.12 7.92 3.28
C LYS A 189 -24.61 6.66 4.00
N PHE A 190 -23.82 5.85 3.32
CA PHE A 190 -23.23 4.64 3.90
C PHE A 190 -22.35 4.97 5.13
N LEU A 191 -21.46 5.97 5.04
CA LEU A 191 -20.59 6.33 6.17
C LEU A 191 -21.41 6.88 7.35
N LEU A 192 -22.44 7.68 7.09
CA LEU A 192 -23.38 8.15 8.13
C LEU A 192 -24.12 6.98 8.79
N GLU A 193 -24.59 5.99 8.01
CA GLU A 193 -25.19 4.75 8.52
C GLU A 193 -24.21 3.93 9.40
N LYS A 194 -22.91 4.01 9.11
CA LYS A 194 -21.84 3.40 9.92
C LYS A 194 -21.38 4.26 11.10
N GLY A 195 -22.04 5.39 11.38
CA GLY A 195 -21.76 6.24 12.54
C GLY A 195 -20.70 7.32 12.31
N ALA A 196 -20.46 7.73 11.06
CA ALA A 196 -19.63 8.89 10.79
C ALA A 196 -20.26 10.18 11.35
N ASP A 197 -19.47 10.98 12.04
CA ASP A 197 -19.89 12.23 12.67
C ASP A 197 -19.67 13.42 11.72
N PRO A 198 -20.75 14.07 11.23
CA PRO A 198 -20.65 15.22 10.33
C PRO A 198 -20.24 16.52 11.05
N THR A 199 -20.01 16.49 12.36
CA THR A 199 -19.60 17.66 13.15
C THR A 199 -18.08 17.78 13.33
N ILE A 200 -17.33 16.74 12.98
CA ILE A 200 -15.86 16.77 13.00
C ILE A 200 -15.37 17.73 11.91
N LYS A 201 -14.44 18.61 12.26
CA LYS A 201 -13.82 19.57 11.33
C LYS A 201 -12.53 19.00 10.76
N ASP A 202 -12.25 19.28 9.48
CA ASP A 202 -10.93 19.07 8.90
C ASP A 202 -9.89 20.06 9.47
N THR A 203 -8.61 19.88 9.12
CA THR A 203 -7.52 20.76 9.58
C THR A 203 -7.63 22.20 9.07
N ARG A 204 -8.55 22.51 8.15
CA ARG A 204 -8.88 23.88 7.72
C ARG A 204 -10.14 24.43 8.41
N GLY A 205 -10.67 23.72 9.41
CA GLY A 205 -11.84 24.11 10.18
C GLY A 205 -13.18 23.91 9.47
N ARG A 206 -13.22 23.16 8.36
CA ARG A 206 -14.42 22.94 7.55
C ARG A 206 -15.14 21.68 8.00
N LEU A 207 -16.47 21.68 7.95
CA LEU A 207 -17.30 20.49 8.10
C LEU A 207 -17.36 19.74 6.76
N PRO A 208 -17.66 18.42 6.76
CA PRO A 208 -17.89 17.69 5.52
C PRO A 208 -19.17 18.20 4.85
N GLU A 209 -19.10 18.52 3.56
CA GLU A 209 -20.24 18.98 2.76
C GLU A 209 -21.19 17.81 2.43
N VAL A 210 -22.01 17.40 3.40
CA VAL A 210 -22.88 16.21 3.32
C VAL A 210 -24.31 16.50 2.86
N SER A 211 -24.57 17.65 2.22
CA SER A 211 -25.91 18.00 1.73
C SER A 211 -26.48 16.88 0.85
N MET A 212 -27.56 16.25 1.31
CA MET A 212 -28.21 15.10 0.67
C MET A 212 -29.03 15.48 -0.56
#